data_AF-B6AGQ2-F1
#
_entry.id   AF-B6AGQ2-F1
#
_cell.length_a   1.000
_cell.length_b   1.000
_cell.length_c   1.000
_cell.angle_alpha   90.00
_cell.angle_beta   90.00
_cell.angle_gamma   90.00
#
_symmetry.space_group_name_H-M   'P 1'
#
loop_
_entity.id
_entity.type
_entity.pdbx_description
1 polymer ?
#
loop_
_entity_poly.entity_id
_entity_poly.type
_entity_poly.pdbx_seq_one_letter_code
_entity_poly.pdbx_strand_id
1 'polypeptide(L)'
;MSTYISQFEDSNEYNEPEISYNNFNSNLNSSKIEQIIEIVLFIQLIFSLSVCIGRSDYNFILYLIGYALFCVELPPVDVNGVIRKITGIRRYLILVIVAIMIDAAWLSFAMSAWLCSSNISLDVCFVEDFQMNWEFKMHKFVIWGSSLNFLLKGVLGLLCWMWINNERVKLETLSPKQF
;
A
#
# COMPACT_ATOMS: atom_id res chain seq x y z
N MET A 1 -7.35 78.76 12.54
CA MET A 1 -6.98 78.56 13.95
C MET A 1 -6.61 77.10 14.10
N SER A 2 -5.45 76.78 14.70
CA SER A 2 -4.88 75.43 14.74
C SER A 2 -5.12 74.78 16.10
N THR A 3 -5.51 73.50 16.11
CA THR A 3 -5.04 72.53 17.12
C THR A 3 -4.99 71.12 16.52
N TYR A 4 -3.91 70.39 16.78
CA TYR A 4 -3.62 69.00 16.37
C TYR A 4 -3.99 67.97 17.47
N ILE A 5 -3.65 66.69 17.22
CA ILE A 5 -3.48 65.52 18.13
C ILE A 5 -4.72 64.60 18.24
N SER A 6 -4.66 63.27 18.05
CA SER A 6 -3.67 62.37 17.41
C SER A 6 -4.26 60.94 17.18
N GLN A 7 -3.53 60.08 16.43
CA GLN A 7 -3.53 58.60 16.48
C GLN A 7 -4.86 57.81 16.43
N PHE A 8 -5.01 56.96 15.41
CA PHE A 8 -4.93 55.49 15.59
C PHE A 8 -4.55 54.82 14.26
N GLU A 9 -3.58 53.90 14.31
CA GLU A 9 -3.12 53.10 13.17
C GLU A 9 -3.94 51.80 13.01
N ASP A 10 -3.84 51.22 11.81
CA ASP A 10 -3.97 49.81 11.45
C ASP A 10 -5.14 48.95 12.00
N SER A 11 -5.98 48.49 11.07
CA SER A 11 -6.03 47.05 10.71
C SER A 11 -6.99 46.78 9.54
N ASN A 12 -6.53 46.98 8.30
CA ASN A 12 -7.12 46.30 7.15
C ASN A 12 -6.60 44.86 7.12
N GLU A 13 -7.13 44.00 8.00
CA GLU A 13 -6.81 42.58 8.02
C GLU A 13 -7.48 41.88 6.83
N TYR A 14 -6.78 41.91 5.69
CA TYR A 14 -7.06 41.04 4.55
C TYR A 14 -6.82 39.60 4.98
N ASN A 15 -7.87 38.90 5.37
CA ASN A 15 -7.85 37.46 5.57
C ASN A 15 -7.58 36.76 4.23
N GLU A 16 -6.31 36.47 3.94
CA GLU A 16 -5.91 35.59 2.84
C GLU A 16 -6.51 34.17 3.05
N PRO A 17 -6.90 33.48 1.98
CA PRO A 17 -7.53 32.17 2.10
C PRO A 17 -6.50 31.06 2.40
N GLU A 18 -6.31 30.73 3.69
CA GLU A 18 -5.55 29.55 4.15
C GLU A 18 -6.01 28.21 3.53
N ILE A 19 -7.21 28.20 2.93
CA ILE A 19 -7.84 27.07 2.23
C ILE A 19 -6.98 26.57 1.04
N SER A 20 -6.09 27.38 0.48
CA SER A 20 -5.27 27.00 -0.69
C SER A 20 -4.12 26.06 -0.36
N TYR A 21 -3.30 26.39 0.64
CA TYR A 21 -2.04 25.66 0.93
C TYR A 21 -2.27 24.22 1.44
N ASN A 22 -3.27 24.02 2.29
CA ASN A 22 -3.59 22.69 2.84
C ASN A 22 -4.14 21.73 1.76
N ASN A 23 -4.90 22.25 0.79
CA ASN A 23 -5.36 21.47 -0.36
C ASN A 23 -4.20 21.16 -1.34
N PHE A 24 -3.28 22.09 -1.57
CA PHE A 24 -2.12 21.84 -2.42
C PHE A 24 -1.19 20.74 -1.84
N ASN A 25 -0.83 20.83 -0.55
CA ASN A 25 0.05 19.86 0.09
C ASN A 25 -0.58 18.45 0.21
N SER A 26 -1.88 18.34 0.51
CA SER A 26 -2.57 17.05 0.56
C SER A 26 -2.73 16.40 -0.82
N ASN A 27 -2.93 17.20 -1.87
CA ASN A 27 -2.92 16.72 -3.26
C ASN A 27 -1.53 16.24 -3.70
N LEU A 28 -0.48 17.02 -3.39
CA LEU A 28 0.90 16.64 -3.67
C LEU A 28 1.31 15.33 -2.95
N ASN A 29 0.86 15.14 -1.71
CA ASN A 29 1.16 13.92 -0.93
C ASN A 29 0.42 12.69 -1.46
N SER A 30 -0.85 12.82 -1.85
CA SER A 30 -1.62 11.69 -2.39
C SER A 30 -1.07 11.21 -3.74
N SER A 31 -0.78 12.14 -4.66
CA SER A 31 -0.19 11.82 -5.97
C SER A 31 1.18 11.14 -5.84
N LYS A 32 2.01 11.54 -4.86
CA LYS A 32 3.27 10.85 -4.56
C LYS A 32 3.07 9.43 -4.02
N ILE A 33 2.11 9.23 -3.11
CA ILE A 33 1.79 7.88 -2.59
C ILE A 33 1.30 6.98 -3.71
N GLU A 34 0.45 7.49 -4.61
CA GLU A 34 -0.04 6.77 -5.78
C GLU A 34 1.11 6.31 -6.69
N GLN A 35 2.02 7.21 -7.07
CA GLN A 35 3.22 6.85 -7.84
C GLN A 35 4.09 5.77 -7.16
N ILE A 36 4.22 5.82 -5.83
CA ILE A 36 4.96 4.80 -5.07
C ILE A 36 4.21 3.45 -5.10
N ILE A 37 2.87 3.46 -4.99
CA ILE A 37 2.03 2.26 -5.13
C ILE A 37 2.20 1.62 -6.52
N GLU A 38 2.15 2.43 -7.59
CA GLU A 38 2.35 1.97 -8.97
C GLU A 38 3.72 1.29 -9.15
N ILE A 39 4.80 1.90 -8.63
CA ILE A 39 6.16 1.35 -8.69
C ILE A 39 6.24 0.03 -7.90
N VAL A 40 5.67 -0.04 -6.70
CA VAL A 40 5.65 -1.27 -5.88
C VAL A 40 4.89 -2.39 -6.59
N LEU A 41 3.73 -2.09 -7.17
CA LEU A 41 2.94 -3.05 -7.95
C LEU A 41 3.70 -3.56 -9.19
N PHE A 42 4.38 -2.67 -9.92
CA PHE A 42 5.16 -3.03 -11.10
C PHE A 42 6.35 -3.93 -10.73
N ILE A 43 7.07 -3.60 -9.66
CA ILE A 43 8.14 -4.44 -9.11
C ILE A 43 7.58 -5.81 -8.70
N GLN A 44 6.45 -5.85 -7.98
CA GLN A 44 5.81 -7.10 -7.57
C GLN A 44 5.32 -7.96 -8.75
N LEU A 45 4.81 -7.36 -9.82
CA LEU A 45 4.45 -8.07 -11.06
C LEU A 45 5.68 -8.74 -11.70
N ILE A 46 6.81 -8.03 -11.81
CA ILE A 46 8.06 -8.58 -12.36
C ILE A 46 8.59 -9.71 -11.48
N PHE A 47 8.60 -9.54 -10.15
CA PHE A 47 9.01 -10.59 -9.23
C PHE A 47 8.09 -11.82 -9.33
N SER A 48 6.77 -11.62 -9.38
CA SER A 48 5.79 -12.70 -9.50
C SER A 48 5.94 -13.47 -10.81
N LEU A 49 6.13 -12.78 -11.95
CA LEU A 49 6.45 -13.41 -13.25
C LEU A 49 7.75 -14.22 -13.20
N SER A 50 8.78 -13.70 -12.51
CA SER A 50 10.07 -14.39 -12.36
C SER A 50 9.97 -15.64 -11.47
N VAL A 51 9.18 -15.56 -10.40
CA VAL A 51 8.91 -16.70 -9.48
C VAL A 51 8.00 -17.74 -10.12
N CYS A 52 7.07 -17.34 -11.00
CA CYS A 52 6.22 -18.23 -11.81
C CYS A 52 6.99 -19.29 -12.60
N ILE A 53 8.26 -19.05 -12.95
CA ILE A 53 9.14 -20.02 -13.62
C ILE A 53 9.46 -21.23 -12.70
N GLY A 54 9.54 -21.01 -11.38
CA GLY A 54 9.82 -22.05 -10.40
C GLY A 54 8.60 -22.60 -9.67
N ARG A 55 7.48 -21.87 -9.62
CA ARG A 55 6.27 -22.22 -8.85
C ARG A 55 5.08 -21.39 -9.31
N SER A 56 3.89 -21.98 -9.42
CA SER A 56 2.63 -21.22 -9.54
C SER A 56 2.49 -20.16 -8.43
N ASP A 57 2.54 -18.87 -8.81
CA ASP A 57 2.36 -17.74 -7.90
C ASP A 57 0.99 -17.09 -8.11
N TYR A 58 0.04 -17.44 -7.25
CA TYR A 58 -1.31 -16.86 -7.24
C TYR A 58 -1.33 -15.34 -6.98
N ASN A 59 -0.23 -14.78 -6.46
CA ASN A 59 -0.11 -13.35 -6.20
C ASN A 59 -0.07 -12.51 -7.49
N PHE A 60 0.25 -13.11 -8.65
CA PHE A 60 0.24 -12.40 -9.93
C PHE A 60 -1.13 -11.76 -10.23
N ILE A 61 -2.22 -12.49 -9.95
CA ILE A 61 -3.60 -12.01 -10.15
C ILE A 61 -3.91 -10.86 -9.18
N LEU A 62 -3.46 -10.96 -7.93
CA LEU A 62 -3.59 -9.88 -6.95
C LEU A 62 -2.90 -8.60 -7.46
N TYR A 63 -1.68 -8.69 -7.97
CA TYR A 63 -0.95 -7.52 -8.46
C TYR A 63 -1.55 -6.94 -9.74
N LEU A 64 -2.13 -7.77 -10.62
CA LEU A 64 -2.91 -7.29 -11.77
C LEU A 64 -4.16 -6.51 -11.35
N ILE A 65 -4.88 -6.95 -10.30
CA ILE A 65 -6.04 -6.20 -9.77
C ILE A 65 -5.60 -4.85 -9.21
N GLY A 66 -4.48 -4.81 -8.47
CA GLY A 66 -3.90 -3.55 -8.00
C GLY A 66 -3.51 -2.61 -9.15
N TYR A 67 -2.80 -3.14 -10.15
CA TYR A 67 -2.40 -2.40 -11.34
C TYR A 67 -3.61 -1.82 -12.10
N ALA A 68 -4.71 -2.57 -12.22
CA ALA A 68 -5.93 -2.07 -12.84
C ALA A 68 -6.55 -0.88 -12.08
N LEU A 69 -6.54 -0.91 -10.74
CA LEU A 69 -7.13 0.14 -9.88
C LEU A 69 -6.29 1.43 -9.81
N PHE A 70 -4.96 1.33 -9.93
CA PHE A 70 -4.06 2.47 -9.82
C PHE A 70 -3.56 3.00 -11.18
N CYS A 71 -3.18 2.11 -12.12
CA CYS A 71 -2.56 2.50 -13.39
C CYS A 71 -3.53 2.57 -14.58
N VAL A 72 -4.68 1.88 -14.53
CA VAL A 72 -5.61 1.77 -15.67
C VAL A 72 -6.89 2.58 -15.46
N GLU A 73 -7.43 2.63 -14.24
CA GLU A 73 -8.59 3.48 -13.94
C GLU A 73 -8.19 4.97 -13.97
N LEU A 74 -8.80 5.72 -14.91
CA LEU A 74 -8.58 7.16 -15.08
C LEU A 74 -8.75 7.93 -13.75
N PRO A 75 -7.99 9.01 -13.53
CA PRO A 75 -8.11 9.81 -12.31
C PRO A 75 -9.55 10.31 -12.14
N PRO A 76 -10.12 10.21 -10.92
CA PRO A 76 -11.53 10.54 -10.70
C PRO A 76 -11.79 12.03 -10.95
N VAL A 77 -12.76 12.31 -11.82
CA VAL A 77 -13.14 13.68 -12.20
C VAL A 77 -14.18 14.27 -11.24
N ASP A 78 -14.90 13.42 -10.50
CA ASP A 78 -15.99 13.78 -9.60
C ASP A 78 -15.87 13.11 -8.23
N VAL A 79 -16.60 13.65 -7.24
CA VAL A 79 -16.62 13.13 -5.86
C VAL A 79 -17.08 11.68 -5.79
N ASN A 80 -18.05 11.26 -6.63
CA ASN A 80 -18.51 9.86 -6.64
C ASN A 80 -17.43 8.94 -7.22
N GLY A 81 -16.65 9.40 -8.20
CA GLY A 81 -15.44 8.72 -8.70
C GLY A 81 -14.41 8.50 -7.59
N VAL A 82 -14.12 9.50 -6.75
CA VAL A 82 -13.21 9.36 -5.60
C VAL A 82 -13.75 8.31 -4.61
N ILE A 83 -15.03 8.37 -4.25
CA ILE A 83 -15.67 7.40 -3.34
C ILE A 83 -15.64 5.97 -3.93
N ARG A 84 -15.83 5.82 -5.25
CA ARG A 84 -15.72 4.54 -5.96
C ARG A 84 -14.28 4.01 -5.88
N LYS A 85 -13.28 4.84 -6.18
CA LYS A 85 -11.86 4.47 -6.13
C LYS A 85 -11.43 4.06 -4.71
N ILE A 86 -11.83 4.83 -3.68
CA ILE A 86 -11.63 4.47 -2.26
C ILE A 86 -12.25 3.09 -1.95
N THR A 87 -13.44 2.80 -2.46
CA THR A 87 -14.14 1.53 -2.21
C THR A 87 -13.46 0.36 -2.94
N GLY A 88 -12.98 0.59 -4.18
CA GLY A 88 -12.17 -0.37 -4.93
C GLY A 88 -10.87 -0.71 -4.20
N ILE A 89 -10.08 0.30 -3.82
CA ILE A 89 -8.82 0.13 -3.09
C ILE A 89 -9.06 -0.50 -1.70
N ARG A 90 -10.17 -0.19 -1.01
CA ARG A 90 -10.52 -0.86 0.26
C ARG A 90 -10.79 -2.35 0.09
N ARG A 91 -11.48 -2.77 -0.99
CA ARG A 91 -11.68 -4.18 -1.32
C ARG A 91 -10.35 -4.85 -1.69
N TYR A 92 -9.50 -4.15 -2.43
CA TYR A 92 -8.17 -4.61 -2.78
C TYR A 92 -7.29 -4.82 -1.53
N LEU A 93 -7.29 -3.88 -0.59
CA LEU A 93 -6.57 -3.99 0.67
C LEU A 93 -6.98 -5.23 1.48
N ILE A 94 -8.26 -5.60 1.48
CA ILE A 94 -8.74 -6.86 2.11
C ILE A 94 -8.11 -8.08 1.42
N LEU A 95 -8.05 -8.09 0.08
CA LEU A 95 -7.39 -9.18 -0.68
C LEU A 95 -5.89 -9.25 -0.37
N VAL A 96 -5.21 -8.10 -0.25
CA VAL A 96 -3.80 -8.04 0.15
C VAL A 96 -3.59 -8.61 1.56
N ILE A 97 -4.45 -8.27 2.52
CA ILE A 97 -4.40 -8.82 3.89
C ILE A 97 -4.61 -10.34 3.89
N VAL A 98 -5.57 -10.86 3.12
CA VAL A 98 -5.81 -12.30 2.99
C VAL A 98 -4.58 -13.00 2.36
N ALA A 99 -4.00 -12.42 1.32
CA ALA A 99 -2.78 -12.95 0.69
C ALA A 99 -1.58 -12.93 1.65
N ILE A 100 -1.43 -11.90 2.48
CA ILE A 100 -0.41 -11.84 3.54
C ILE A 100 -0.59 -12.98 4.54
N MET A 101 -1.83 -13.30 4.97
CA MET A 101 -2.07 -14.43 5.89
C MET A 101 -1.74 -15.78 5.26
N ILE A 102 -2.07 -15.98 3.97
CA ILE A 102 -1.73 -17.21 3.23
C ILE A 102 -0.22 -17.35 3.06
N ASP A 103 0.47 -16.27 2.66
CA ASP A 103 1.93 -16.25 2.53
C ASP A 103 2.63 -16.46 3.88
N ALA A 104 2.12 -15.90 4.99
CA ALA A 104 2.67 -16.11 6.33
C ALA A 104 2.61 -17.57 6.75
N ALA A 105 1.46 -18.23 6.55
CA ALA A 105 1.31 -19.65 6.81
C ALA A 105 2.25 -20.47 5.92
N TRP A 106 2.32 -20.17 4.62
CA TRP A 106 3.21 -20.87 3.70
C TRP A 106 4.69 -20.70 4.05
N LEU A 107 5.12 -19.48 4.40
CA LEU A 107 6.49 -19.17 4.78
C LEU A 107 6.86 -19.85 6.10
N SER A 108 5.92 -19.98 7.04
CA SER A 108 6.12 -20.75 8.28
C SER A 108 6.40 -22.23 8.00
N PHE A 109 5.63 -22.87 7.11
CA PHE A 109 5.89 -24.24 6.67
C PHE A 109 7.25 -24.38 5.94
N ALA A 110 7.58 -23.44 5.04
CA ALA A 110 8.84 -23.46 4.31
C ALA A 110 10.06 -23.28 5.23
N MET A 111 9.98 -22.37 6.21
CA MET A 111 11.05 -22.15 7.20
C MET A 111 11.19 -23.32 8.17
N SER A 112 10.09 -23.95 8.61
CA SER A 112 10.11 -25.18 9.41
C SER A 112 10.84 -26.31 8.67
N ALA A 113 10.45 -26.59 7.41
CA ALA A 113 11.10 -27.60 6.58
C ALA A 113 12.60 -27.31 6.37
N TRP A 114 12.96 -26.04 6.12
CA TRP A 114 14.36 -25.65 5.93
C TRP A 114 15.22 -25.83 7.21
N LEU A 115 14.72 -25.39 8.37
CA LEU A 115 15.39 -25.54 9.66
C LEU A 115 15.56 -27.01 10.05
N CYS A 116 14.53 -27.82 9.82
CA CYS A 116 14.55 -29.26 10.06
C CYS A 116 15.63 -29.94 9.20
N SER A 117 15.66 -29.67 7.88
CA SER A 117 16.67 -30.22 6.95
C SER A 117 18.11 -29.78 7.26
N SER A 118 18.29 -28.71 8.03
CA SER A 118 19.59 -28.14 8.38
C SER A 118 20.13 -28.63 9.73
N ASN A 119 19.41 -29.51 10.45
CA ASN A 119 19.72 -29.96 11.83
C ASN A 119 19.91 -28.81 12.85
N ILE A 120 19.32 -27.63 12.60
CA ILE A 120 19.50 -26.45 13.46
C ILE A 120 18.58 -26.51 14.70
N SER A 121 17.39 -27.11 14.57
CA SER A 121 16.42 -27.24 15.67
C SER A 121 15.39 -28.34 15.36
N LEU A 122 15.42 -29.45 16.08
CA LEU A 122 14.48 -30.56 15.92
C LEU A 122 13.06 -30.22 16.42
N ASP A 123 12.95 -29.38 17.46
CA ASP A 123 11.67 -29.01 18.09
C ASP A 123 10.75 -28.14 17.21
N VAL A 124 11.18 -27.79 15.99
CA VAL A 124 10.46 -26.91 15.03
C VAL A 124 10.00 -27.67 13.78
N CYS A 125 10.23 -28.99 13.70
CA CYS A 125 9.80 -29.83 12.59
C CYS A 125 8.28 -30.11 12.66
N PHE A 126 7.48 -29.47 11.79
CA PHE A 126 6.01 -29.50 11.90
C PHE A 126 5.32 -30.82 11.47
N VAL A 127 6.03 -31.75 10.82
CA VAL A 127 5.75 -33.20 10.64
C VAL A 127 6.81 -33.77 9.68
N GLU A 128 7.35 -34.97 9.95
CA GLU A 128 8.42 -35.58 9.13
C GLU A 128 8.00 -35.88 7.68
N ASP A 129 6.72 -36.17 7.44
CA ASP A 129 6.17 -36.50 6.11
C ASP A 129 6.03 -35.28 5.18
N PHE A 130 6.13 -34.05 5.69
CA PHE A 130 6.05 -32.82 4.87
C PHE A 130 7.39 -32.47 4.22
N GLN A 131 8.09 -33.47 3.68
CA GLN A 131 9.28 -33.27 2.86
C GLN A 131 8.90 -32.57 1.56
N MET A 132 9.01 -31.24 1.58
CA MET A 132 9.02 -30.42 0.39
C MET A 132 10.24 -30.81 -0.46
N ASN A 133 10.03 -31.72 -1.42
CA ASN A 133 11.02 -32.24 -2.39
C ASN A 133 11.50 -31.17 -3.40
N TRP A 134 12.16 -30.12 -2.92
CA TRP A 134 12.75 -29.05 -3.73
C TRP A 134 14.26 -29.13 -3.63
N GLU A 135 14.96 -28.97 -4.75
CA GLU A 135 16.43 -28.93 -4.73
C GLU A 135 16.94 -27.79 -3.83
N PHE A 136 17.92 -28.11 -2.98
CA PHE A 136 18.36 -27.26 -1.86
C PHE A 136 18.78 -25.84 -2.27
N LYS A 137 19.22 -25.65 -3.52
CA LYS A 137 19.56 -24.33 -4.10
C LYS A 137 18.31 -23.52 -4.48
N MET A 138 17.34 -24.16 -5.14
CA MET A 138 16.07 -23.52 -5.51
C MET A 138 15.26 -23.17 -4.25
N HIS A 139 15.29 -24.01 -3.23
CA HIS A 139 14.58 -23.78 -1.98
C HIS A 139 14.99 -22.46 -1.29
N LYS A 140 16.30 -22.16 -1.20
CA LYS A 140 16.78 -20.88 -0.68
C LYS A 140 16.30 -19.69 -1.52
N PHE A 141 16.41 -19.78 -2.84
CA PHE A 141 15.95 -18.70 -3.73
C PHE A 141 14.45 -18.43 -3.58
N VAL A 142 13.63 -19.48 -3.51
CA VAL A 142 12.18 -19.37 -3.31
C VAL A 142 11.85 -18.78 -1.94
N ILE A 143 12.51 -19.20 -0.85
CA ILE A 143 12.29 -18.62 0.50
C ILE A 143 12.63 -17.12 0.53
N TRP A 144 13.78 -16.71 -0.02
CA TRP A 144 14.16 -15.30 -0.06
C TRP A 144 13.23 -14.47 -0.94
N GLY A 145 12.86 -14.98 -2.12
CA GLY A 145 11.88 -14.35 -3.01
C GLY A 145 10.51 -14.19 -2.36
N SER A 146 9.98 -15.24 -1.71
CA SER A 146 8.72 -15.20 -0.98
C SER A 146 8.76 -14.26 0.22
N SER A 147 9.87 -14.20 0.96
CA SER A 147 10.05 -13.28 2.09
C SER A 147 10.05 -11.82 1.63
N LEU A 148 10.74 -11.50 0.53
CA LEU A 148 10.73 -10.16 -0.06
C LEU A 148 9.32 -9.80 -0.59
N ASN A 149 8.66 -10.74 -1.26
CA ASN A 149 7.30 -10.57 -1.77
C ASN A 149 6.29 -10.30 -0.65
N PHE A 150 6.41 -11.00 0.48
CA PHE A 150 5.63 -10.79 1.70
C PHE A 150 5.85 -9.39 2.30
N LEU A 151 7.10 -8.95 2.45
CA LEU A 151 7.42 -7.59 2.92
C LEU A 151 6.85 -6.51 1.99
N LEU A 152 6.97 -6.69 0.67
CA LEU A 152 6.40 -5.77 -0.32
C LEU A 152 4.87 -5.72 -0.26
N LYS A 153 4.17 -6.83 0.03
CA LYS A 153 2.72 -6.79 0.29
C LYS A 153 2.37 -5.98 1.53
N GLY A 154 3.17 -6.10 2.60
CA GLY A 154 3.01 -5.29 3.81
C GLY A 154 3.15 -3.80 3.52
N VAL A 155 4.19 -3.41 2.78
CA VAL A 155 4.40 -2.02 2.32
C VAL A 155 3.24 -1.54 1.43
N LEU A 156 2.81 -2.35 0.46
CA LEU A 156 1.68 -2.03 -0.42
C LEU A 156 0.39 -1.80 0.37
N GLY A 157 0.11 -2.66 1.36
CA GLY A 157 -1.07 -2.54 2.23
C GLY A 157 -1.06 -1.24 3.05
N LEU A 158 0.10 -0.89 3.62
CA LEU A 158 0.28 0.38 4.33
C LEU A 158 0.08 1.59 3.41
N LEU A 159 0.67 1.58 2.20
CA LEU A 159 0.52 2.66 1.23
C LEU A 159 -0.94 2.82 0.77
N CYS A 160 -1.64 1.72 0.47
CA CYS A 160 -3.06 1.74 0.12
C CYS A 160 -3.92 2.33 1.26
N TRP A 161 -3.62 1.97 2.51
CA TRP A 161 -4.29 2.53 3.69
C TRP A 161 -4.02 4.03 3.87
N MET A 162 -2.76 4.47 3.72
CA MET A 162 -2.38 5.89 3.77
C MET A 162 -3.08 6.70 2.66
N TRP A 163 -3.14 6.17 1.44
CA TRP A 163 -3.86 6.81 0.32
C TRP A 163 -5.35 6.96 0.63
N ILE A 164 -6.02 5.89 1.08
CA ILE A 164 -7.44 5.93 1.48
C ILE A 164 -7.67 6.99 2.57
N ASN A 165 -6.79 7.06 3.56
CA ASN A 165 -6.93 7.99 4.68
C ASN A 165 -6.78 9.45 4.21
N ASN A 166 -5.78 9.73 3.35
CA ASN A 166 -5.58 11.06 2.79
C ASN A 166 -6.77 11.52 1.94
N GLU A 167 -7.34 10.66 1.09
CA GLU A 167 -8.51 11.02 0.28
C GLU A 167 -9.78 11.18 1.13
N ARG A 168 -9.96 10.42 2.21
CA ARG A 168 -11.07 10.65 3.16
C ARG A 168 -11.00 12.02 3.81
N VAL A 169 -9.84 12.40 4.34
CA VAL A 169 -9.64 13.72 4.98
C VAL A 169 -9.96 14.86 4.00
N LYS A 170 -9.59 14.74 2.72
CA LYS A 170 -9.96 15.73 1.68
C LYS A 170 -11.46 15.79 1.41
N LEU A 171 -12.15 14.64 1.38
CA LEU A 171 -13.60 14.60 1.17
C LEU A 171 -14.34 15.25 2.34
N GLU A 172 -13.87 15.02 3.57
CA GLU A 172 -14.41 15.61 4.80
C GLU A 172 -14.20 17.14 4.85
N THR A 173 -13.06 17.66 4.38
CA THR A 173 -12.83 19.12 4.29
C THR A 173 -13.60 19.81 3.15
N LEU A 174 -13.83 19.12 2.03
CA LEU A 174 -14.59 19.65 0.89
C LEU A 174 -16.12 19.60 1.11
N SER A 175 -16.62 18.73 1.99
CA SER A 175 -18.03 18.64 2.35
C SER A 175 -18.23 18.56 3.88
N PRO A 176 -18.04 19.66 4.62
CA PRO A 176 -18.19 19.69 6.08
C PRO A 176 -19.63 19.55 6.59
N LYS A 177 -20.58 19.17 5.71
CA LYS A 177 -22.01 19.01 6.01
C LYS A 177 -22.61 17.77 5.33
N GLN A 178 -22.00 16.58 5.49
CA GLN A 178 -22.70 15.30 5.22
C GLN A 178 -22.02 14.03 5.77
N PHE A 179 -21.51 14.06 7.00
CA PHE A 179 -21.24 12.87 7.82
C PHE A 179 -21.58 13.14 9.28
#